data_AF-A0A7W9MXD2-F1
#
_entry.id   AF-A0A7W9MXD2-F1
#
_cell.length_a   1.000
_cell.length_b   1.000
_cell.length_c   1.000
_cell.angle_alpha   90.00
_cell.angle_beta   90.00
_cell.angle_gamma   90.00
#
_symmetry.space_group_name_H-M   'P 1'
#
loop_
_entity.id
_entity.type
_entity.pdbx_description
1 polymer ?
#
loop_
_entity_poly.entity_id
_entity_poly.type
_entity_poly.pdbx_seq_one_letter_code
_entity_poly.pdbx_strand_id
1 'polypeptide(L)'
;MADIKMDYNLLNDAKTDLKDLAEDLIPSMDDEVFMNLGEGGATDELGSSEMSSAVSELHQNASYTMGKAKKGLNALSDSFGSVGEAFLQFDAEIAQGMQSTNSNLALSNYYREKADWDHLQENPDDCLEENWVLDHAPSFCSAEDPGDAPPLDQSIVTDRGNVNTHLTVDDEGNVTKEETTVTYDGKTYTSVTSYSDGGNTMVTDSTYPDGSTVHNDTKIHDDGGSHSVSTSTDSEGKKDITDTTIEADGSGTQTVTDSDGVVREYTRGPDETSGTSKEWVETPESVEENEEDEIPETLGAV
;
A
#
# COMPACT_ATOMS: atom_id res chain seq x y z
N MET A 1 -14.29 -13.54 17.77
CA MET A 1 -13.73 -13.31 16.43
C MET A 1 -12.78 -14.44 16.15
N ALA A 2 -12.92 -15.10 14.99
CA ALA A 2 -11.86 -16.00 14.53
C ALA A 2 -10.65 -15.12 14.20
N ASP A 3 -9.54 -15.35 14.88
CA ASP A 3 -8.27 -14.70 14.63
C ASP A 3 -7.76 -15.26 13.30
N ILE A 4 -7.99 -14.55 12.19
CA ILE A 4 -7.44 -14.91 10.88
C ILE A 4 -5.94 -14.60 10.98
N LYS A 5 -5.18 -15.53 11.56
CA LYS A 5 -3.72 -15.51 11.53
C LYS A 5 -3.29 -15.94 10.14
N MET A 6 -3.17 -14.98 9.24
CA MET A 6 -2.54 -15.21 7.95
C MET A 6 -1.03 -15.12 8.16
N ASP A 7 -0.32 -16.19 7.81
CA ASP A 7 1.14 -16.23 7.90
C ASP A 7 1.72 -15.52 6.68
N TYR A 8 2.12 -14.25 6.84
CA TYR A 8 2.60 -13.42 5.74
C TYR A 8 3.89 -13.96 5.11
N ASN A 9 4.70 -14.68 5.88
CA ASN A 9 5.86 -15.37 5.33
C ASN A 9 5.39 -16.49 4.41
N LEU A 10 4.35 -17.25 4.80
CA LEU A 10 3.75 -18.26 3.93
C LEU A 10 3.16 -17.67 2.64
N LEU A 11 2.55 -16.48 2.68
CA LEU A 11 2.01 -15.82 1.48
C LEU A 11 3.12 -15.33 0.54
N ASN A 12 4.17 -14.74 1.10
CA ASN A 12 5.30 -14.26 0.32
C ASN A 12 6.16 -15.42 -0.23
N ASP A 13 6.38 -16.46 0.57
CA ASP A 13 7.03 -17.70 0.14
C ASP A 13 6.18 -18.37 -0.94
N ALA A 14 4.84 -18.40 -0.80
CA ALA A 14 3.96 -18.91 -1.85
C ALA A 14 4.01 -18.08 -3.14
N LYS A 15 4.10 -16.74 -3.06
CA LYS A 15 4.32 -15.87 -4.23
C LYS A 15 5.62 -16.24 -4.94
N THR A 16 6.73 -16.33 -4.20
CA THR A 16 8.04 -16.71 -4.75
C THR A 16 8.01 -18.11 -5.35
N ASP A 17 7.50 -19.11 -4.62
CA ASP A 17 7.40 -20.49 -5.10
C ASP A 17 6.54 -20.61 -6.36
N LEU A 18 5.47 -19.81 -6.49
CA LEU A 18 4.61 -19.79 -7.67
C LEU A 18 5.29 -19.14 -8.87
N LYS A 19 6.05 -18.04 -8.67
CA LYS A 19 6.88 -17.43 -9.73
C LYS A 19 7.98 -18.39 -10.19
N ASP A 20 8.71 -18.99 -9.25
CA ASP A 20 9.79 -19.94 -9.56
C ASP A 20 9.24 -21.15 -10.33
N LEU A 21 8.09 -21.69 -9.92
CA LEU A 21 7.42 -22.77 -10.64
C LEU A 21 6.96 -22.36 -12.05
N ALA A 22 6.48 -21.13 -12.20
CA ALA A 22 6.06 -20.58 -13.49
C ALA A 22 7.25 -20.37 -14.45
N GLU A 23 8.41 -20.02 -13.91
CA GLU A 23 9.66 -19.89 -14.66
C GLU A 23 10.25 -21.25 -15.03
N ASP A 24 10.22 -22.24 -14.13
CA ASP A 24 10.75 -23.59 -14.37
C ASP A 24 9.94 -24.40 -15.41
N LEU A 25 8.67 -24.03 -15.65
CA LEU A 25 7.79 -24.70 -16.60
C LEU A 25 8.23 -24.53 -18.07
N ILE A 26 8.82 -23.40 -18.45
CA ILE A 26 9.15 -23.07 -19.85
C ILE A 26 10.48 -23.66 -20.35
N PRO A 27 11.60 -23.64 -19.60
CA PRO A 27 12.89 -24.16 -20.08
C PRO A 27 12.84 -25.65 -20.47
N SER A 28 11.91 -26.42 -19.89
CA SER A 28 11.70 -27.83 -20.26
C SER A 28 10.97 -28.01 -21.61
N MET A 29 10.34 -26.94 -22.12
CA MET A 29 9.57 -26.90 -23.37
C MET A 29 10.31 -26.19 -24.50
N ASP A 30 11.05 -25.13 -24.16
CA ASP A 30 11.97 -24.41 -25.06
C ASP A 30 13.30 -25.17 -25.26
N ASP A 31 13.39 -26.41 -24.78
CA ASP A 31 14.48 -27.29 -25.15
C ASP A 31 14.51 -27.38 -26.67
N GLU A 32 15.63 -26.95 -27.26
CA GLU A 32 15.86 -26.80 -28.69
C GLU A 32 15.49 -28.09 -29.44
N VAL A 33 15.62 -29.24 -28.77
CA VAL A 33 15.22 -30.56 -29.29
C VAL A 33 13.70 -30.70 -29.40
N PHE A 34 12.95 -30.26 -28.39
CA PHE A 34 11.49 -30.39 -28.33
C PHE A 34 10.81 -29.42 -29.31
N MET A 35 11.32 -28.19 -29.42
CA MET A 35 10.90 -27.21 -30.44
C MET A 35 11.17 -27.70 -31.87
N ASN A 36 12.39 -28.15 -32.17
CA ASN A 36 12.75 -28.62 -33.52
C ASN A 36 11.94 -29.84 -33.96
N LEU A 37 11.59 -30.72 -33.02
CA LEU A 37 10.72 -31.87 -33.27
C LEU A 37 9.24 -31.47 -33.45
N GLY A 38 8.77 -30.43 -32.75
CA GLY A 38 7.38 -29.96 -32.78
C GLY A 38 7.01 -29.10 -34.00
N GLU A 39 7.93 -28.28 -34.50
CA GLU A 39 7.71 -27.32 -35.59
C GLU A 39 7.80 -27.92 -37.01
N GLY A 40 7.90 -29.25 -37.12
CA GLY A 40 7.81 -29.96 -38.40
C GLY A 40 9.15 -30.39 -39.01
N GLY A 41 10.28 -30.17 -38.32
CA GLY A 41 11.57 -30.78 -38.69
C GLY A 41 11.55 -32.31 -38.59
N ALA A 42 10.73 -32.85 -37.71
CA ALA A 42 10.67 -34.27 -37.34
C ALA A 42 10.57 -35.29 -38.49
N THR A 43 10.14 -34.92 -39.70
CA THR A 43 9.99 -35.90 -40.79
C THR A 43 11.34 -36.43 -41.28
N ASP A 44 12.37 -35.58 -41.27
CA ASP A 44 13.73 -35.95 -41.66
C ASP A 44 14.48 -36.65 -40.49
N GLU A 45 14.19 -36.28 -39.23
CA GLU A 45 14.79 -36.88 -38.03
C GLU A 45 14.12 -38.19 -37.55
N LEU A 46 12.80 -38.33 -37.65
CA LEU A 46 12.04 -39.49 -37.15
C LEU A 46 11.75 -40.54 -38.24
N GLY A 47 11.88 -40.18 -39.51
CA GLY A 47 11.70 -41.09 -40.65
C GLY A 47 10.27 -41.64 -40.82
N SER A 48 9.29 -41.07 -40.12
CA SER A 48 7.88 -41.47 -40.18
C SER A 48 6.98 -40.24 -40.08
N SER A 49 6.17 -40.02 -41.11
CA SER A 49 5.18 -38.94 -41.13
C SER A 49 4.15 -39.06 -40.01
N GLU A 50 3.80 -40.28 -39.61
CA GLU A 50 2.83 -40.54 -38.54
C GLU A 50 3.40 -40.19 -37.17
N MET A 51 4.71 -40.42 -36.95
CA MET A 51 5.40 -40.00 -35.73
C MET A 51 5.61 -38.49 -35.70
N SER A 52 5.94 -37.85 -36.83
CA SER A 52 6.03 -36.39 -36.91
C SER A 52 4.71 -35.71 -36.58
N SER A 53 3.59 -36.20 -37.12
CA SER A 53 2.27 -35.67 -36.79
C SER A 53 1.94 -35.81 -35.30
N ALA A 54 2.20 -36.98 -34.71
CA ALA A 54 1.94 -37.21 -33.29
C ALA A 54 2.82 -36.33 -32.37
N VAL A 55 4.08 -36.11 -32.75
CA VAL A 55 5.01 -35.27 -31.98
C VAL A 55 4.65 -33.79 -32.10
N SER A 56 4.23 -33.32 -33.29
CA SER A 56 3.74 -31.95 -33.49
C SER A 56 2.44 -31.68 -32.71
N GLU A 57 1.49 -32.62 -32.72
CA GLU A 57 0.26 -32.53 -31.90
C GLU A 57 0.57 -32.55 -30.39
N LEU A 58 1.51 -33.38 -29.95
CA LEU A 58 1.96 -33.40 -28.56
C LEU A 58 2.58 -32.06 -28.17
N HIS A 59 3.47 -31.52 -29.02
CA HIS A 59 4.13 -30.24 -28.80
C HIS A 59 3.12 -29.08 -28.70
N GLN A 60 2.17 -28.97 -29.63
CA GLN A 60 1.15 -27.93 -29.59
C GLN A 60 0.27 -28.03 -28.34
N ASN A 61 -0.21 -29.23 -28.01
CA ASN A 61 -1.05 -29.42 -26.83
C ASN A 61 -0.28 -29.16 -25.52
N ALA A 62 0.97 -29.59 -25.43
CA ALA A 62 1.82 -29.32 -24.28
C ALA A 62 2.09 -27.81 -24.16
N SER A 63 2.48 -27.14 -25.24
CA SER A 63 2.86 -25.72 -25.24
C SER A 63 1.68 -24.84 -24.85
N TYR A 64 0.51 -25.13 -25.42
CA TYR A 64 -0.72 -24.43 -25.08
C TYR A 64 -1.12 -24.65 -23.62
N THR A 65 -1.09 -25.90 -23.15
CA THR A 65 -1.51 -26.23 -21.77
C THR A 65 -0.54 -25.65 -20.73
N MET A 66 0.76 -25.75 -20.96
CA MET A 66 1.78 -25.23 -20.05
C MET A 66 1.88 -23.70 -20.10
N GLY A 67 1.71 -23.07 -21.26
CA GLY A 67 1.59 -21.61 -21.37
C GLY A 67 0.39 -21.08 -20.58
N LYS A 68 -0.75 -21.77 -20.63
CA LYS A 68 -1.91 -21.47 -19.79
C LYS A 68 -1.63 -21.68 -18.31
N ALA A 69 -0.90 -22.74 -17.95
CA ALA A 69 -0.49 -23.00 -16.56
C ALA A 69 0.43 -21.89 -16.04
N LYS A 70 1.44 -21.45 -16.81
CA LYS A 70 2.31 -20.33 -16.46
C LYS A 70 1.52 -19.04 -16.21
N LYS A 71 0.63 -18.68 -17.13
CA LYS A 71 -0.24 -17.49 -16.96
C LYS A 71 -1.08 -17.60 -15.69
N GLY A 72 -1.64 -18.77 -15.41
CA GLY A 72 -2.42 -19.01 -14.19
C GLY A 72 -1.59 -18.96 -12.90
N LEU A 73 -0.36 -19.46 -12.92
CA LEU A 73 0.57 -19.41 -11.79
C LEU A 73 1.03 -17.97 -11.51
N ASN A 74 1.32 -17.20 -12.55
CA ASN A 74 1.63 -15.76 -12.42
C ASN A 74 0.43 -15.01 -11.85
N ALA A 75 -0.77 -15.16 -12.43
CA ALA A 75 -1.97 -14.49 -11.93
C ALA A 75 -2.29 -14.87 -10.46
N LEU A 76 -2.03 -16.12 -10.07
CA LEU A 76 -2.19 -16.56 -8.69
C LEU A 76 -1.11 -15.97 -7.77
N SER A 77 0.16 -15.93 -8.21
CA SER A 77 1.25 -15.23 -7.52
C SER A 77 0.92 -13.76 -7.31
N ASP A 78 0.44 -13.08 -8.34
CA ASP A 78 0.07 -11.67 -8.31
C ASP A 78 -1.13 -11.43 -7.39
N SER A 79 -2.06 -12.39 -7.32
CA SER A 79 -3.17 -12.38 -6.34
C SER A 79 -2.68 -12.56 -4.90
N PHE A 80 -1.67 -13.41 -4.66
CA PHE A 80 -1.05 -13.55 -3.34
C PHE A 80 -0.22 -12.32 -2.96
N GLY A 81 0.44 -11.71 -3.94
CA GLY A 81 1.11 -10.42 -3.83
C GLY A 81 0.15 -9.32 -3.43
N SER A 82 -0.96 -9.16 -4.16
CA SER A 82 -1.95 -8.12 -3.89
C SER A 82 -2.70 -8.31 -2.58
N VAL A 83 -2.97 -9.55 -2.15
CA VAL A 83 -3.52 -9.81 -0.80
C VAL A 83 -2.49 -9.51 0.28
N GLY A 84 -1.22 -9.85 0.06
CA GLY A 84 -0.11 -9.51 0.96
C GLY A 84 0.08 -8.00 1.08
N GLU A 85 0.05 -7.27 -0.05
CA GLU A 85 0.11 -5.81 -0.12
C GLU A 85 -1.12 -5.17 0.49
N ALA A 86 -2.34 -5.64 0.20
CA ALA A 86 -3.55 -5.11 0.81
C ALA A 86 -3.57 -5.32 2.32
N PHE A 87 -3.01 -6.43 2.82
CA PHE A 87 -2.85 -6.63 4.27
C PHE A 87 -1.70 -5.81 4.86
N LEU A 88 -0.59 -5.61 4.15
CA LEU A 88 0.49 -4.72 4.58
C LEU A 88 0.06 -3.26 4.54
N GLN A 89 -0.79 -2.88 3.59
CA GLN A 89 -1.43 -1.58 3.48
C GLN A 89 -2.48 -1.43 4.57
N PHE A 90 -3.26 -2.47 4.89
CA PHE A 90 -4.19 -2.45 6.03
C PHE A 90 -3.45 -2.40 7.38
N ASP A 91 -2.35 -3.13 7.54
CA ASP A 91 -1.49 -3.06 8.73
C ASP A 91 -0.72 -1.72 8.77
N ALA A 92 -0.36 -1.14 7.61
CA ALA A 92 0.24 0.20 7.52
C ALA A 92 -0.79 1.29 7.77
N GLU A 93 -2.05 1.14 7.36
CA GLU A 93 -3.15 2.07 7.64
C GLU A 93 -3.62 1.94 9.10
N ILE A 94 -3.58 0.74 9.69
CA ILE A 94 -3.78 0.55 11.13
C ILE A 94 -2.58 1.08 11.92
N ALA A 95 -1.35 0.85 11.47
CA ALA A 95 -0.14 1.40 12.11
C ALA A 95 -0.11 2.92 11.99
N GLN A 96 -0.29 3.50 10.80
CA GLN A 96 -0.37 4.94 10.55
C GLN A 96 -1.58 5.56 11.26
N GLY A 97 -2.76 4.94 11.20
CA GLY A 97 -3.98 5.44 11.85
C GLY A 97 -3.94 5.38 13.37
N MET A 98 -3.40 4.30 13.96
CA MET A 98 -3.22 4.21 15.41
C MET A 98 -2.00 5.00 15.92
N GLN A 99 -0.93 5.19 15.13
CA GLN A 99 0.33 5.83 15.57
C GLN A 99 0.40 7.33 15.25
N SER A 100 -0.06 7.78 14.08
CA SER A 100 -0.23 9.23 13.83
C SER A 100 -1.14 9.81 14.91
N THR A 101 -2.18 9.08 15.32
CA THR A 101 -3.04 9.48 16.43
C THR A 101 -2.28 9.45 17.77
N ASN A 102 -1.42 8.47 18.06
CA ASN A 102 -0.79 8.34 19.39
C ASN A 102 0.44 9.24 19.60
N SER A 103 1.30 9.39 18.58
CA SER A 103 2.47 10.27 18.61
C SER A 103 2.04 11.74 18.63
N ASN A 104 1.09 12.13 17.76
CA ASN A 104 0.52 13.48 17.82
C ASN A 104 -0.29 13.71 19.09
N LEU A 105 -0.97 12.69 19.65
CA LEU A 105 -1.67 12.82 20.92
C LEU A 105 -0.70 13.06 22.09
N ALA A 106 0.43 12.36 22.15
CA ALA A 106 1.42 12.60 23.21
C ALA A 106 2.07 13.98 23.08
N LEU A 107 2.39 14.41 21.85
CA LEU A 107 2.91 15.76 21.60
C LEU A 107 1.87 16.83 21.95
N SER A 108 0.61 16.63 21.56
CA SER A 108 -0.50 17.52 21.89
C SER A 108 -0.77 17.58 23.40
N ASN A 109 -0.73 16.44 24.09
CA ASN A 109 -0.84 16.37 25.54
C ASN A 109 0.32 17.11 26.21
N TYR A 110 1.56 16.94 25.74
CA TYR A 110 2.71 17.67 26.24
C TYR A 110 2.52 19.19 26.10
N TYR A 111 2.12 19.70 24.94
CA TYR A 111 1.92 21.14 24.78
C TYR A 111 0.78 21.68 25.64
N ARG A 112 -0.29 20.91 25.85
CA ARG A 112 -1.37 21.27 26.77
C ARG A 112 -0.88 21.32 28.22
N GLU A 113 -0.19 20.28 28.67
CA GLU A 113 0.38 20.19 30.02
C GLU A 113 1.42 21.28 30.25
N LYS A 114 2.23 21.60 29.23
CA LYS A 114 3.23 22.68 29.27
C LYS A 114 2.58 24.05 29.38
N ALA A 115 1.51 24.31 28.63
CA ALA A 115 0.76 25.54 28.75
C ALA A 115 0.13 25.72 30.13
N ASP A 116 -0.48 24.65 30.68
CA ASP A 116 -1.05 24.67 32.04
C ASP A 116 0.04 24.90 33.11
N TRP A 117 1.18 24.21 32.98
CA TRP A 117 2.32 24.37 33.88
C TRP A 117 2.94 25.77 33.81
N ASP A 118 3.19 26.29 32.62
CA ASP A 118 3.76 27.62 32.42
C ASP A 118 2.81 28.70 32.96
N HIS A 119 1.50 28.54 32.75
CA HIS A 119 0.50 29.44 33.33
C HIS A 119 0.51 29.42 34.87
N LEU A 120 0.63 28.23 35.48
CA LEU A 120 0.80 28.08 36.93
C LEU A 120 2.07 28.78 37.45
N GLN A 121 3.19 28.69 36.72
CA GLN A 121 4.45 29.35 37.09
C GLN A 121 4.37 30.87 36.96
N GLU A 122 3.68 31.38 35.93
CA GLU A 122 3.53 32.82 35.68
C GLU A 122 2.49 33.47 36.60
N ASN A 123 1.43 32.74 36.97
CA ASN A 123 0.29 33.25 37.72
C ASN A 123 -0.04 32.37 38.95
N PRO A 124 0.92 32.17 39.89
CA PRO A 124 0.71 31.28 41.03
C PRO A 124 -0.43 31.74 41.96
N ASP A 125 -0.73 33.04 41.97
CA ASP A 125 -1.80 33.63 42.78
C ASP A 125 -3.20 33.21 42.32
N ASP A 126 -3.37 32.82 41.06
CA ASP A 126 -4.68 32.34 40.54
C ASP A 126 -5.12 31.03 41.20
N CYS A 127 -4.19 30.31 41.83
CA CYS A 127 -4.45 29.07 42.56
C CYS A 127 -4.78 29.26 44.04
N LEU A 128 -4.82 30.50 44.55
CA LEU A 128 -5.28 30.80 45.90
C LEU A 128 -6.79 30.63 46.01
N GLU A 129 -7.28 30.05 47.11
CA GLU A 129 -8.71 29.76 47.35
C GLU A 129 -9.63 30.96 47.13
N GLU A 130 -9.14 32.17 47.39
CA GLU A 130 -9.87 33.43 47.20
C GLU A 130 -10.18 33.77 45.74
N ASN A 131 -9.47 33.16 44.79
CA ASN A 131 -9.61 33.35 43.35
C ASN A 131 -10.37 32.19 42.68
N TRP A 132 -10.76 31.16 43.43
CA TRP A 132 -11.46 30.00 42.88
C TRP A 132 -12.89 30.34 42.48
N VAL A 133 -13.29 29.87 41.31
CA VAL A 133 -14.68 29.94 40.83
C VAL A 133 -15.39 28.65 41.23
N LEU A 134 -16.54 28.75 41.89
CA LEU A 134 -17.38 27.62 42.29
C LEU A 134 -16.75 26.65 43.33
N ASP A 135 -15.94 27.16 44.26
CA ASP A 135 -15.29 26.38 45.34
C ASP A 135 -14.36 25.25 44.83
N HIS A 136 -13.86 25.34 43.59
CA HIS A 136 -12.89 24.40 43.04
C HIS A 136 -11.73 25.16 42.38
N ALA A 137 -10.50 24.68 42.60
CA ALA A 137 -9.34 25.21 41.91
C ALA A 137 -9.46 25.00 40.39
N PRO A 138 -8.99 25.95 39.56
CA PRO A 138 -8.78 25.70 38.14
C PRO A 138 -7.93 24.45 37.87
N SER A 139 -8.16 23.75 36.77
CA SER A 139 -7.46 22.49 36.47
C SER A 139 -5.94 22.63 36.34
N PHE A 140 -5.47 23.78 35.85
CA PHE A 140 -4.03 24.07 35.73
C PHE A 140 -3.33 24.20 37.10
N CYS A 141 -4.07 24.42 38.19
CA CYS A 141 -3.48 24.50 39.54
C CYS A 141 -2.95 23.16 40.06
N SER A 142 -3.31 22.05 39.40
CA SER A 142 -2.74 20.73 39.62
C SER A 142 -1.77 20.30 38.51
N ALA A 143 -1.36 21.21 37.63
CA ALA A 143 -0.41 20.91 36.57
C ALA A 143 0.92 20.45 37.18
N GLU A 144 1.48 19.38 36.62
CA GLU A 144 2.82 18.90 36.92
C GLU A 144 3.77 19.37 35.81
N ASP A 145 5.06 19.51 36.14
CA ASP A 145 6.08 19.86 35.16
C ASP A 145 6.20 18.75 34.10
N PRO A 146 5.84 19.00 32.83
CA PRO A 146 5.93 17.99 31.78
C PRO A 146 7.37 17.79 31.29
N GLY A 147 8.33 18.58 31.78
CA GLY A 147 9.72 18.60 31.37
C GLY A 147 10.04 19.70 30.35
N ASP A 148 11.32 19.79 30.00
CA ASP A 148 11.85 20.87 29.14
C ASP A 148 11.67 20.61 27.64
N ALA A 149 11.48 19.35 27.23
CA ALA A 149 11.46 18.96 25.82
C ALA A 149 10.24 18.10 25.48
N PRO A 150 9.60 18.35 24.32
CA PRO A 150 8.48 17.54 23.86
C PRO A 150 8.92 16.08 23.60
N PRO A 151 8.02 15.10 23.80
CA PRO A 151 8.29 13.71 23.49
C PRO A 151 8.21 13.48 21.98
N LEU A 152 9.32 13.71 21.28
CA LEU A 152 9.40 13.57 19.82
C LEU A 152 9.65 12.13 19.37
N ASP A 153 10.13 11.26 20.26
CA ASP A 153 10.40 9.84 19.98
C ASP A 153 9.41 8.95 20.72
N GLN A 154 8.80 8.02 19.99
CA GLN A 154 7.95 6.98 20.55
C GLN A 154 8.41 5.59 20.11
N SER A 155 8.33 4.62 21.02
CA SER A 155 8.61 3.23 20.71
C SER A 155 7.56 2.34 21.34
N ILE A 156 6.96 1.47 20.52
CA ILE A 156 6.00 0.45 20.93
C ILE A 156 6.63 -0.89 20.66
N VAL A 157 6.98 -1.60 21.74
CA VAL A 157 7.50 -2.96 21.69
C VAL A 157 6.36 -3.94 21.97
N THR A 158 6.18 -4.89 21.08
CA THR A 158 5.22 -5.99 21.21
C THR A 158 5.94 -7.32 21.10
N ASP A 159 5.26 -8.42 21.42
CA ASP A 159 5.79 -9.78 21.23
C ASP A 159 6.10 -10.11 19.75
N ARG A 160 5.59 -9.31 18.80
CA ARG A 160 5.70 -9.52 17.34
C ARG A 160 6.69 -8.58 16.65
N GLY A 161 7.21 -7.59 17.36
CA GLY A 161 8.05 -6.57 16.75
C GLY A 161 8.08 -5.26 17.52
N ASN A 162 8.80 -4.31 16.95
CA ASN A 162 8.97 -2.96 17.46
C ASN A 162 8.55 -1.95 16.40
N VAL A 163 7.80 -0.93 16.80
CA VAL A 163 7.59 0.27 15.99
C VAL A 163 8.21 1.47 16.68
N ASN A 164 9.06 2.20 15.96
CA ASN A 164 9.64 3.45 16.42
C ASN A 164 9.15 4.58 15.53
N THR A 165 8.67 5.66 16.13
CA THR A 165 8.24 6.88 15.44
C THR A 165 9.04 8.06 15.97
N HIS A 166 9.52 8.89 15.07
CA HIS A 166 10.19 10.14 15.37
C HIS A 166 9.45 11.30 14.69
N LEU A 167 9.14 12.34 15.46
CA LEU A 167 8.50 13.56 14.97
C LEU A 167 9.54 14.69 14.85
N THR A 168 9.52 15.39 13.72
CA THR A 168 10.17 16.69 13.58
C THR A 168 9.11 17.78 13.63
N VAL A 169 9.34 18.80 14.44
CA VAL A 169 8.47 19.97 14.58
C VAL A 169 9.16 21.23 14.07
N ASP A 170 8.38 22.21 13.61
CA ASP A 170 8.87 23.55 13.31
C ASP A 170 9.02 24.43 14.57
N ASP A 171 9.42 25.69 14.39
CA ASP A 171 9.60 26.66 15.48
C ASP A 171 8.29 27.01 16.20
N GLU A 172 7.14 26.76 15.57
CA GLU A 172 5.80 26.98 16.13
C GLU A 172 5.27 25.72 16.83
N GLY A 173 6.02 24.62 16.78
CA GLY A 173 5.66 23.33 17.37
C GLY A 173 4.76 22.45 16.50
N ASN A 174 4.50 22.84 15.25
CA ASN A 174 3.72 22.03 14.31
C ASN A 174 4.58 20.89 13.77
N VAL A 175 3.99 19.71 13.61
CA VAL A 175 4.69 18.56 13.01
C VAL A 175 4.89 18.79 11.52
N THR A 176 6.16 18.71 11.08
CA THR A 176 6.57 18.86 9.67
C THR A 176 7.04 17.56 9.06
N LYS A 177 7.43 16.58 9.89
CA LYS A 177 7.88 15.27 9.43
C LYS A 177 7.62 14.20 10.48
N GLU A 178 7.19 13.02 10.05
CA GLU A 178 7.05 11.82 10.85
C GLU A 178 7.87 10.70 10.20
N GLU A 179 8.77 10.08 10.96
CA GLU A 179 9.59 8.95 10.52
C GLU A 179 9.24 7.72 11.32
N THR A 180 8.68 6.71 10.67
CA THR A 180 8.26 5.47 11.30
C THR A 180 9.12 4.31 10.80
N THR A 181 9.66 3.53 11.73
CA THR A 181 10.41 2.29 11.45
C THR A 181 9.74 1.14 12.17
N VAL A 182 9.24 0.18 11.40
CA VAL A 182 8.63 -1.06 11.90
C VAL A 182 9.63 -2.19 11.71
N THR A 183 9.89 -2.95 12.77
CA THR A 183 10.74 -4.15 12.74
C THR A 183 9.94 -5.35 13.25
N TYR A 184 9.83 -6.40 12.45
CA TYR A 184 9.13 -7.64 12.79
C TYR A 184 9.89 -8.82 12.16
N ASP A 185 10.03 -9.94 12.86
CA ASP A 185 10.70 -11.17 12.37
C ASP A 185 12.06 -10.93 11.65
N GLY A 186 12.84 -9.95 12.10
CA GLY A 186 14.13 -9.59 11.51
C GLY A 186 14.05 -8.79 10.19
N LYS A 187 12.84 -8.43 9.74
CA LYS A 187 12.56 -7.56 8.60
C LYS A 187 12.27 -6.14 9.07
N THR A 188 12.53 -5.16 8.22
CA THR A 188 12.32 -3.74 8.53
C THR A 188 11.59 -3.04 7.39
N TYR A 189 10.54 -2.30 7.77
CA TYR A 189 9.81 -1.36 6.92
C TYR A 189 10.05 0.05 7.46
N THR A 190 10.21 1.02 6.56
CA THR A 190 10.34 2.44 6.92
C THR A 190 9.34 3.27 6.16
N SER A 191 8.71 4.23 6.85
CA SER A 191 7.83 5.23 6.28
C SER A 191 8.27 6.62 6.73
N VAL A 192 8.30 7.58 5.81
CA VAL A 192 8.57 8.98 6.09
C VAL A 192 7.42 9.80 5.53
N THR A 193 6.67 10.47 6.41
CA THR A 193 5.62 11.40 6.02
C THR A 193 6.10 12.82 6.26
N SER A 194 6.08 13.65 5.22
CA SER A 194 6.38 15.08 5.32
C SER A 194 5.09 15.87 5.19
N TYR A 195 4.92 16.87 6.06
CA TYR A 195 3.76 17.75 6.10
C TYR A 195 4.16 19.14 5.65
N SER A 196 3.40 19.71 4.73
CA SER A 196 3.56 21.08 4.25
C SER A 196 2.21 21.78 4.09
N ASP A 197 2.23 23.06 3.71
CA ASP A 197 1.03 23.87 3.51
C ASP A 197 0.08 23.86 4.73
N GLY A 198 0.64 23.97 5.94
CA GLY A 198 -0.12 23.93 7.19
C GLY A 198 -0.72 22.57 7.51
N GLY A 199 -0.16 21.49 6.95
CA GLY A 199 -0.67 20.12 7.09
C GLY A 199 -1.63 19.70 5.97
N ASN A 200 -1.96 20.60 5.03
CA ASN A 200 -2.84 20.30 3.90
C ASN A 200 -2.15 19.51 2.79
N THR A 201 -0.82 19.43 2.78
CA THR A 201 -0.07 18.56 1.87
C THR A 201 0.73 17.56 2.67
N MET A 202 0.61 16.29 2.27
CA MET A 202 1.23 15.14 2.91
C MET A 202 1.95 14.32 1.85
N VAL A 203 3.25 14.15 2.01
CA VAL A 203 4.05 13.29 1.13
C VAL A 203 4.60 12.14 1.95
N THR A 204 4.21 10.91 1.62
CA THR A 204 4.61 9.70 2.33
C THR A 204 5.47 8.83 1.43
N ASP A 205 6.71 8.59 1.85
CA ASP A 205 7.65 7.66 1.21
C ASP A 205 7.83 6.42 2.09
N SER A 206 7.54 5.26 1.52
CA SER A 206 7.62 3.95 2.16
C SER A 206 8.63 3.06 1.46
N THR A 207 9.38 2.27 2.24
CA THR A 207 10.32 1.26 1.74
C THR A 207 10.13 -0.04 2.51
N TYR A 208 9.99 -1.14 1.76
CA TYR A 208 9.69 -2.46 2.29
C TYR A 208 10.93 -3.36 2.29
N PRO A 209 10.91 -4.47 3.06
CA PRO A 209 12.05 -5.38 3.17
C PRO A 209 12.51 -6.02 1.86
N ASP A 210 11.61 -6.18 0.89
CA ASP A 210 11.90 -6.75 -0.43
C ASP A 210 12.48 -5.73 -1.42
N GLY A 211 12.64 -4.47 -1.00
CA GLY A 211 13.16 -3.37 -1.82
C GLY A 211 12.09 -2.62 -2.61
N SER A 212 10.81 -3.04 -2.54
CA SER A 212 9.71 -2.26 -3.10
C SER A 212 9.51 -0.95 -2.33
N THR A 213 8.92 0.04 -3.00
CA THR A 213 8.67 1.37 -2.45
C THR A 213 7.29 1.87 -2.81
N VAL A 214 6.67 2.64 -1.91
CA VAL A 214 5.42 3.36 -2.20
C VAL A 214 5.65 4.83 -1.95
N HIS A 215 5.29 5.67 -2.91
CA HIS A 215 5.30 7.13 -2.80
C HIS A 215 3.87 7.64 -2.91
N ASN A 216 3.39 8.37 -1.91
CA ASN A 216 2.06 8.97 -1.90
C ASN A 216 2.18 10.49 -1.73
N ASP A 217 1.61 11.25 -2.64
CA ASP A 217 1.43 12.70 -2.54
C ASP A 217 -0.07 12.96 -2.38
N THR A 218 -0.48 13.50 -1.23
CA THR A 218 -1.86 13.87 -0.93
C THR A 218 -1.97 15.35 -0.62
N LYS A 219 -2.96 15.99 -1.24
CA LYS A 219 -3.36 17.37 -0.98
C LYS A 219 -4.82 17.45 -0.57
N ILE A 220 -5.08 18.04 0.59
CA ILE A 220 -6.41 18.37 1.09
C ILE A 220 -6.77 19.79 0.62
N HIS A 221 -7.98 19.94 0.10
CA HIS A 221 -8.55 21.21 -0.33
C HIS A 221 -9.34 21.86 0.81
N ASP A 222 -9.42 23.19 0.79
CA ASP A 222 -10.11 23.97 1.83
C ASP A 222 -11.62 23.68 1.94
N ASP A 223 -12.21 23.13 0.87
CA ASP A 223 -13.61 22.71 0.83
C ASP A 223 -13.86 21.33 1.44
N GLY A 224 -12.79 20.63 1.87
CA GLY A 224 -12.85 19.27 2.41
C GLY A 224 -12.66 18.18 1.37
N GLY A 225 -12.49 18.53 0.08
CA GLY A 225 -12.03 17.59 -0.94
C GLY A 225 -10.55 17.25 -0.80
N SER A 226 -10.08 16.31 -1.63
CA SER A 226 -8.66 15.92 -1.68
C SER A 226 -8.26 15.41 -3.05
N HIS A 227 -6.99 15.58 -3.38
CA HIS A 227 -6.33 14.94 -4.51
C HIS A 227 -5.13 14.15 -4.01
N SER A 228 -4.97 12.90 -4.47
CA SER A 228 -3.87 12.04 -4.07
C SER A 228 -3.31 11.24 -5.24
N VAL A 229 -1.99 11.17 -5.34
CA VAL A 229 -1.29 10.32 -6.30
C VAL A 229 -0.43 9.32 -5.52
N SER A 230 -0.69 8.03 -5.70
CA SER A 230 0.12 6.93 -5.17
C SER A 230 0.90 6.28 -6.29
N THR A 231 2.19 6.05 -6.09
CA THR A 231 3.05 5.28 -6.99
C THR A 231 3.66 4.13 -6.20
N SER A 232 3.27 2.90 -6.50
CA SER A 232 3.98 1.71 -6.04
C SER A 232 5.09 1.37 -7.04
N THR A 233 6.24 0.93 -6.54
CA THR A 233 7.34 0.40 -7.35
C THR A 233 7.80 -0.92 -6.75
N ASP A 234 7.70 -2.00 -7.52
CA ASP A 234 8.14 -3.31 -7.07
C ASP A 234 9.68 -3.43 -7.01
N SER A 235 10.17 -4.57 -6.55
CA SER A 235 11.62 -4.83 -6.45
C SER A 235 12.33 -4.98 -7.80
N GLU A 236 11.57 -5.15 -8.88
CA GLU A 236 12.05 -5.21 -10.28
C GLU A 236 12.02 -3.81 -10.94
N GLY A 237 11.46 -2.80 -10.27
CA GLY A 237 11.34 -1.43 -10.74
C GLY A 237 10.08 -1.15 -11.58
N LYS A 238 9.15 -2.11 -11.65
CA LYS A 238 7.83 -1.92 -12.28
C LYS A 238 6.95 -1.03 -11.42
N LYS A 239 6.08 -0.24 -12.05
CA LYS A 239 5.34 0.81 -11.37
C LYS A 239 3.86 0.74 -11.62
N ASP A 240 3.09 0.85 -10.55
CA ASP A 240 1.65 1.07 -10.60
C ASP A 240 1.36 2.46 -10.04
N ILE A 241 0.53 3.23 -10.74
CA ILE A 241 0.16 4.59 -10.36
C ILE A 241 -1.34 4.65 -10.14
N THR A 242 -1.77 5.20 -9.01
CA THR A 242 -3.17 5.51 -8.73
C THR A 242 -3.30 7.00 -8.47
N ASP A 243 -4.01 7.70 -9.35
CA ASP A 243 -4.42 9.10 -9.18
C ASP A 243 -5.87 9.09 -8.70
N THR A 244 -6.19 9.80 -7.62
CA THR A 244 -7.54 9.87 -7.06
C THR A 244 -7.87 11.31 -6.71
N THR A 245 -9.06 11.74 -7.12
CA THR A 245 -9.65 13.02 -6.72
C THR A 245 -10.97 12.74 -6.04
N ILE A 246 -11.14 13.29 -4.83
CA ILE A 246 -12.36 13.23 -4.04
C ILE A 246 -12.85 14.67 -3.82
N GLU A 247 -14.11 14.90 -4.15
CA GLU A 247 -14.80 16.16 -3.92
C GLU A 247 -15.33 16.23 -2.48
N ALA A 248 -15.69 17.44 -2.04
CA ALA A 248 -16.19 17.68 -0.68
C ALA A 248 -17.47 16.90 -0.32
N ASP A 249 -18.28 16.50 -1.31
CA ASP A 249 -19.47 15.68 -1.11
C ASP A 249 -19.19 14.16 -1.11
N GLY A 250 -17.92 13.79 -1.20
CA GLY A 250 -17.46 12.41 -1.27
C GLY A 250 -17.60 11.79 -2.67
N SER A 251 -18.04 12.51 -3.70
CA SER A 251 -17.91 12.01 -5.08
C SER A 251 -16.45 12.08 -5.54
N GLY A 252 -16.10 11.39 -6.64
CA GLY A 252 -14.72 11.42 -7.09
C GLY A 252 -14.43 10.67 -8.39
N THR A 253 -13.20 10.83 -8.85
CA THR A 253 -12.60 10.13 -9.99
C THR A 253 -11.31 9.45 -9.55
N GLN A 254 -11.02 8.29 -10.12
CA GLN A 254 -9.77 7.58 -9.89
C GLN A 254 -9.25 7.01 -11.21
N THR A 255 -7.96 7.14 -11.45
CA THR A 255 -7.26 6.56 -12.59
C THR A 255 -6.17 5.65 -12.06
N VAL A 256 -6.19 4.39 -12.46
CA VAL A 256 -5.19 3.38 -12.13
C VAL A 256 -4.41 3.06 -13.41
N THR A 257 -3.10 3.21 -13.38
CA THR A 257 -2.19 2.77 -14.46
C THR A 257 -1.32 1.67 -13.91
N ASP A 258 -1.41 0.47 -14.48
CA ASP A 258 -0.54 -0.64 -14.08
C ASP A 258 0.84 -0.59 -14.73
N SER A 259 1.71 -1.51 -14.32
CA SER A 259 3.08 -1.60 -14.83
C SER A 259 3.23 -1.92 -16.32
N ASP A 260 2.18 -2.46 -16.95
CA ASP A 260 2.14 -2.71 -18.38
C ASP A 260 1.61 -1.48 -19.16
N GLY A 261 1.19 -0.44 -18.45
CA GLY A 261 0.67 0.81 -18.98
C GLY A 261 -0.83 0.78 -19.26
N VAL A 262 -1.53 -0.26 -18.80
CA VAL A 262 -2.99 -0.37 -18.91
C VAL A 262 -3.62 0.65 -17.97
N VAL A 263 -4.48 1.51 -18.53
CA VAL A 263 -5.16 2.56 -17.79
C VAL A 263 -6.60 2.14 -17.54
N ARG A 264 -7.02 2.24 -16.28
CA ARG A 264 -8.40 2.04 -15.86
C ARG A 264 -8.92 3.26 -15.14
N GLU A 265 -10.13 3.67 -15.49
CA GLU A 265 -10.77 4.84 -14.92
C GLU A 265 -12.01 4.46 -14.13
N TYR A 266 -12.18 5.09 -12.97
CA TYR A 266 -13.24 4.82 -12.02
C TYR A 266 -13.91 6.12 -11.60
N THR A 267 -15.20 6.02 -11.29
CA THR A 267 -15.97 7.12 -10.70
C THR A 267 -16.68 6.66 -9.44
N ARG A 268 -16.87 7.59 -8.51
CA ARG A 268 -17.61 7.38 -7.26
C ARG A 268 -18.69 8.44 -7.14
N GLY A 269 -19.90 8.02 -6.79
CA GLY A 269 -20.98 8.94 -6.44
C GLY A 269 -20.75 9.62 -5.08
N PRO A 270 -21.52 10.66 -4.74
CA PRO A 270 -21.43 11.33 -3.45
C PRO A 270 -21.75 10.38 -2.29
N ASP A 271 -21.22 10.70 -1.12
CA ASP A 271 -21.46 9.95 0.11
C ASP A 271 -22.96 9.97 0.47
N GLU A 272 -23.41 8.88 1.08
CA GLU A 272 -24.77 8.82 1.62
C GLU A 272 -24.90 9.76 2.82
N THR A 273 -26.13 10.18 3.13
CA THR A 273 -26.40 11.04 4.30
C THR A 273 -26.05 10.39 5.64
N SER A 274 -25.81 9.07 5.66
CA SER A 274 -25.25 8.33 6.79
C SER A 274 -23.74 8.52 6.98
N GLY A 275 -23.06 9.19 6.05
CA GLY A 275 -21.59 9.26 5.96
C GLY A 275 -20.96 8.00 5.37
N THR A 276 -21.75 7.12 4.74
CA THR A 276 -21.24 5.91 4.08
C THR A 276 -20.83 6.27 2.66
N SER A 277 -19.57 6.01 2.31
CA SER A 277 -19.08 6.21 0.95
C SER A 277 -19.63 5.18 -0.03
N LYS A 278 -19.84 5.62 -1.27
CA LYS A 278 -20.20 4.75 -2.39
C LYS A 278 -18.99 3.96 -2.89
N GLU A 279 -19.25 2.83 -3.53
CA GLU A 279 -18.21 2.06 -4.20
C GLU A 279 -17.74 2.78 -5.47
N TRP A 280 -16.46 2.57 -5.80
CA TRP A 280 -15.89 2.96 -7.09
C TRP A 280 -16.44 2.06 -8.20
N VAL A 281 -16.82 2.66 -9.32
CA VAL A 281 -17.35 1.96 -10.49
C VAL A 281 -16.49 2.33 -11.70
N GLU A 282 -15.96 1.31 -12.38
CA GLU A 282 -15.18 1.49 -13.61
C GLU A 282 -16.03 2.18 -14.68
N THR A 283 -15.44 3.13 -15.42
CA THR A 283 -16.15 3.84 -16.47
C THR A 283 -16.40 2.90 -17.66
N PRO A 284 -17.55 3.03 -18.36
CA PRO A 284 -17.80 2.22 -19.55
C PRO A 284 -16.71 2.37 -20.63
N GLU A 285 -16.16 3.59 -20.77
CA GLU A 285 -15.08 3.89 -21.72
C GLU A 285 -13.81 3.10 -21.38
N SER A 286 -13.40 3.07 -20.10
CA SER A 286 -12.28 2.25 -19.61
C SER A 286 -12.48 0.76 -19.88
N VAL A 287 -13.70 0.25 -19.70
CA VAL A 287 -14.00 -1.16 -19.97
C VAL A 287 -13.88 -1.47 -21.46
N GLU A 288 -14.45 -0.62 -22.32
CA GLU A 288 -14.41 -0.81 -23.78
C GLU A 288 -12.99 -0.75 -24.35
N GLU A 289 -12.16 0.20 -23.90
CA GLU A 289 -10.77 0.33 -24.37
C GLU A 289 -9.91 -0.88 -24.00
N ASN A 290 -10.13 -1.47 -22.82
CA ASN A 290 -9.34 -2.59 -22.33
C ASN A 290 -9.88 -3.97 -22.80
N GLU A 291 -11.12 -4.06 -23.27
CA GLU A 291 -11.67 -5.28 -23.88
C GLU A 291 -11.11 -5.55 -25.30
N GLU A 292 -10.70 -4.51 -26.05
CA GLU A 292 -10.18 -4.67 -27.42
C GLU A 292 -8.78 -5.31 -27.45
N ASP A 293 -7.96 -5.17 -26.41
CA ASP A 293 -6.61 -5.74 -26.31
C ASP A 293 -6.58 -7.21 -25.83
N GLU A 294 -7.70 -7.76 -25.33
CA GLU A 294 -7.78 -9.15 -24.86
C GLU A 294 -8.15 -10.18 -25.95
N ILE A 295 -8.45 -9.76 -27.19
CA ILE A 295 -8.74 -10.68 -28.29
C ILE A 295 -7.43 -11.07 -28.99
N PRO A 296 -6.89 -12.30 -28.83
CA PRO A 296 -5.81 -12.74 -29.69
C PRO A 296 -6.31 -12.78 -31.14
N GLU A 297 -5.67 -12.02 -32.03
CA GLU A 297 -5.77 -12.16 -33.48
C GLU A 297 -5.25 -13.53 -33.93
N THR A 298 -5.96 -14.62 -33.62
CA THR A 298 -5.69 -15.94 -34.19
C THR A 298 -6.99 -16.63 -34.59
N LEU A 299 -7.75 -15.98 -35.47
CA LEU A 299 -8.68 -16.66 -36.39
C LEU A 299 -8.60 -16.02 -37.77
N GLY A 300 -7.37 -15.88 -38.28
CA GLY A 300 -7.09 -15.56 -39.68
C GLY A 300 -6.61 -16.80 -40.44
N ALA A 301 -7.57 -17.52 -41.04
CA ALA A 301 -7.44 -18.38 -42.23
C ALA A 301 -6.31 -19.44 -42.28
N VAL A 302 -6.68 -20.72 -42.16
CA VAL A 302 -6.57 -21.74 -43.24
C VAL A 302 -7.74 -22.72 -43.12
#